data_AF-A0A7K2IS69-F1
#
_entry.id   AF-A0A7K2IS69-F1
#
_cell.length_a   1.000
_cell.length_b   1.000
_cell.length_c   1.000
_cell.angle_alpha   90.00
_cell.angle_beta   90.00
_cell.angle_gamma   90.00
#
_symmetry.space_group_name_H-M   'P 1'
#
loop_
_entity.id
_entity.type
_entity.pdbx_description
1 polymer ?
#
loop_
_entity_poly.entity_id
_entity_poly.type
_entity_poly.pdbx_seq_one_letter_code
_entity_poly.pdbx_strand_id
1 'polypeptide(L)'
;MFTTFLAFIGLLIGLGGLALGVYMLLRIRVLQDEYRLLARRALAVNASGTDPRAVRDVAVLHYDALEEMTGARSFSLALLNSHGDGVVVTSINGRTESRTYAKTVTEGESESLLSPEEYRVVRSARLGAGVGAALPDPGPFEEEAAGSEEEPSVTLVPVPGPEGETTGGAGTGPDIGLDTEEMTDMEEPVERTTARTPEPRSES
;
A
#
# COMPACT_ATOMS: atom_id res chain seq x y z
N MET A 1 7.46 -68.91 22.06
CA MET A 1 6.52 -67.79 21.82
C MET A 1 6.91 -66.53 22.61
N PHE A 2 7.23 -66.59 23.91
CA PHE A 2 7.59 -65.40 24.70
C PHE A 2 8.83 -64.63 24.19
N THR A 3 9.89 -65.33 23.78
CA THR A 3 11.13 -64.71 23.28
C THR A 3 10.95 -63.96 21.97
N THR A 4 10.11 -64.46 21.07
CA THR A 4 9.78 -63.77 19.81
C THR A 4 8.98 -62.51 20.09
N PHE A 5 8.03 -62.55 21.05
CA PHE A 5 7.30 -61.34 21.48
C PHE A 5 8.24 -60.25 22.01
N LEU A 6 9.23 -60.62 22.84
CA LEU A 6 10.20 -59.65 23.37
C LEU A 6 11.09 -59.06 22.28
N ALA A 7 11.48 -59.88 21.29
CA ALA A 7 12.24 -59.41 20.13
C ALA A 7 11.44 -58.41 19.27
N PHE A 8 10.13 -58.66 19.06
CA PHE A 8 9.25 -57.73 18.34
C PHE A 8 9.08 -56.40 19.07
N ILE A 9 8.91 -56.41 20.40
CA ILE A 9 8.81 -55.18 21.20
C ILE A 9 10.09 -54.35 21.09
N GLY A 10 11.26 -54.99 21.22
CA GLY A 10 12.55 -54.32 21.05
C GLY A 10 12.72 -53.71 19.66
N LEU A 11 12.31 -54.42 18.61
CA LEU A 11 12.34 -53.93 17.23
C LEU A 11 11.44 -52.70 17.03
N LEU A 12 10.22 -52.72 17.57
CA LEU A 12 9.28 -51.60 17.44
C LEU A 12 9.76 -50.36 18.19
N ILE A 13 10.32 -50.53 19.40
CA ILE A 13 10.92 -49.41 20.15
C ILE A 13 12.12 -48.85 19.37
N GLY A 14 12.97 -49.71 18.81
CA GLY A 14 14.11 -49.30 18.00
C GLY A 14 13.71 -48.51 16.75
N LEU A 15 12.73 -49.01 15.99
CA LEU A 15 12.21 -48.31 14.81
C LEU A 15 11.52 -47.00 15.18
N GLY A 16 10.76 -46.97 16.28
CA GLY A 16 10.11 -45.76 16.78
C GLY A 16 11.12 -44.68 17.14
N GLY A 17 12.19 -45.05 17.84
CA GLY A 17 13.29 -44.13 18.16
C GLY A 17 14.02 -43.60 16.92
N LEU A 18 14.27 -44.47 15.93
CA LEU A 18 14.90 -44.07 14.68
C LEU A 18 14.02 -43.12 13.87
N ALA A 19 12.72 -43.42 13.74
CA ALA A 19 11.77 -42.57 13.05
C ALA A 19 11.66 -41.19 13.71
N LEU A 20 11.59 -41.14 15.05
CA LEU A 20 11.57 -39.89 15.81
C LEU A 20 12.86 -39.09 15.63
N GLY A 21 14.03 -39.75 15.67
CA GLY A 21 15.33 -39.13 15.44
C GLY A 21 15.44 -38.52 14.04
N VAL A 22 15.01 -39.25 13.01
CA VAL A 22 14.97 -38.77 11.62
C VAL A 22 14.00 -37.60 11.50
N TYR A 23 12.81 -37.69 12.09
CA TYR A 23 11.83 -36.60 12.08
C TYR A 23 12.38 -35.32 12.72
N MET A 24 13.01 -35.43 13.90
CA MET A 24 13.67 -34.32 14.57
C MET A 24 14.80 -33.72 13.71
N LEU A 25 15.64 -34.55 13.10
CA LEU A 25 16.73 -34.08 12.24
C LEU A 25 16.22 -33.32 11.02
N LEU A 26 15.18 -33.82 10.36
CA LEU A 26 14.55 -33.14 9.24
C LEU A 26 13.93 -31.81 9.67
N ARG A 27 13.23 -31.79 10.82
CA ARG A 27 12.61 -30.58 11.37
C ARG A 27 13.63 -29.52 11.77
N ILE A 28 14.73 -29.93 12.40
CA ILE A 28 15.83 -29.04 12.80
C ILE A 28 16.47 -28.41 11.58
N ARG A 29 16.66 -29.15 10.48
CA ARG A 29 17.24 -28.58 9.25
C ARG A 29 16.40 -27.45 8.67
N VAL A 30 15.08 -27.60 8.63
CA VAL A 30 14.18 -26.54 8.16
C VAL A 30 14.26 -25.30 9.05
N LEU A 31 14.32 -25.49 10.37
CA LEU A 31 14.44 -24.38 11.33
C LEU A 31 15.78 -23.63 11.19
N GLN A 32 16.88 -24.33 10.89
CA GLN A 32 18.21 -23.72 10.83
C GLN A 32 18.34 -22.61 9.78
N ASP A 33 17.64 -22.69 8.65
CA ASP A 33 17.80 -21.72 7.58
C ASP A 33 17.18 -20.35 7.94
N GLU A 34 16.07 -20.35 8.66
CA GLU A 34 15.43 -19.13 9.16
C GLU A 34 16.30 -18.45 10.23
N TYR A 35 16.87 -19.23 11.16
CA TYR A 35 17.81 -18.70 12.16
C TYR A 35 19.10 -18.16 11.53
N ARG A 36 19.60 -18.78 10.46
CA ARG A 36 20.80 -18.29 9.75
C ARG A 36 20.55 -16.92 9.11
N LEU A 37 19.36 -16.68 8.57
CA LEU A 37 19.01 -15.38 8.01
C LEU A 37 19.03 -14.29 9.08
N LEU A 38 18.41 -14.56 10.23
CA LEU A 38 18.40 -13.64 11.37
C LEU A 38 19.79 -13.41 11.96
N ALA A 39 20.60 -14.46 12.12
CA ALA A 39 21.97 -14.36 12.59
C ALA A 39 22.85 -13.55 11.63
N ARG A 40 22.69 -13.73 10.31
CA ARG A 40 23.38 -12.91 9.30
C ARG A 40 22.99 -11.44 9.39
N ARG A 41 21.70 -11.13 9.60
CA ARG A 41 21.23 -9.75 9.82
C ARG A 41 21.87 -9.13 11.06
N ALA A 42 21.84 -9.84 12.19
CA ALA A 42 22.44 -9.36 13.44
C ALA A 42 23.94 -9.10 13.28
N LEU A 43 24.68 -9.99 12.60
CA LEU A 43 26.10 -9.79 12.33
C LEU A 43 26.37 -8.62 11.37
N ALA A 44 25.56 -8.44 10.32
CA ALA A 44 25.68 -7.30 9.42
C ALA A 44 25.49 -5.98 10.18
N VAL A 45 24.43 -5.88 10.99
CA VAL A 45 24.18 -4.72 11.86
C VAL A 45 25.34 -4.47 12.81
N ASN A 46 25.91 -5.50 13.43
CA ASN A 46 27.01 -5.34 14.37
C ASN A 46 28.34 -4.94 13.71
N ALA A 47 28.54 -5.27 12.43
CA ALA A 47 29.76 -4.95 11.69
C ALA A 47 29.76 -3.52 11.12
N SER A 48 28.63 -3.05 10.59
CA SER A 48 28.47 -1.71 10.01
C SER A 48 27.77 -0.71 10.94
N GLY A 49 27.19 -1.15 12.05
CA GLY A 49 26.33 -0.35 12.93
C GLY A 49 24.91 -0.12 12.38
N THR A 50 24.65 -0.49 11.13
CA THR A 50 23.39 -0.23 10.41
C THR A 50 22.95 -1.44 9.60
N ASP A 51 21.67 -1.82 9.68
CA ASP A 51 21.09 -2.89 8.86
C ASP A 51 21.05 -2.43 7.38
N PRO A 52 21.69 -3.15 6.44
CA PRO A 52 21.62 -2.79 5.02
C PRO A 52 20.19 -2.79 4.45
N ARG A 53 19.25 -3.50 5.09
CA ARG A 53 17.83 -3.51 4.71
C ARG A 53 17.00 -2.43 5.40
N ALA A 54 17.56 -1.68 6.36
CA ALA A 54 16.85 -0.56 6.94
C ALA A 54 16.64 0.53 5.89
N VAL A 55 15.46 1.17 5.94
CA VAL A 55 15.18 2.37 5.16
C VAL A 55 16.11 3.48 5.63
N ARG A 56 16.83 4.08 4.69
CA ARG A 56 17.80 5.15 4.97
C ARG A 56 17.78 6.26 3.91
N ASP A 57 17.44 5.90 2.69
CA ASP A 57 17.48 6.79 1.54
C ASP A 57 16.04 7.25 1.29
N VAL A 58 15.73 8.46 1.77
CA VAL A 58 14.37 9.02 1.80
C VAL A 58 14.33 10.37 1.08
N ALA A 59 13.35 10.55 0.21
CA ALA A 59 13.06 11.83 -0.41
C ALA A 59 11.55 12.02 -0.60
N VAL A 60 11.11 13.27 -0.62
CA VAL A 60 9.72 13.65 -0.88
C VAL A 60 9.72 14.78 -1.90
N LEU A 61 8.85 14.67 -2.90
CA LEU A 61 8.59 15.68 -3.91
C LEU A 61 7.11 16.09 -3.83
N HIS A 62 6.84 17.38 -3.75
CA HIS A 62 5.49 17.94 -3.84
C HIS A 62 5.29 18.60 -5.20
N TYR A 63 4.11 18.45 -5.78
CA TYR A 63 3.79 18.94 -7.12
C TYR A 63 2.27 19.10 -7.31
N ASP A 64 1.89 19.78 -8.38
CA ASP A 64 0.49 19.92 -8.80
C ASP A 64 0.20 18.90 -9.91
N ALA A 65 -0.39 17.77 -9.52
CA ALA A 65 -0.65 16.63 -10.42
C ALA A 65 -1.88 16.82 -11.33
N LEU A 66 -2.74 17.79 -10.99
CA LEU A 66 -4.00 18.08 -11.66
C LEU A 66 -4.03 19.58 -11.97
N GLU A 67 -4.40 19.95 -13.20
CA GLU A 67 -4.34 21.34 -13.69
C GLU A 67 -5.20 22.31 -12.86
N GLU A 68 -6.31 21.82 -12.30
CA GLU A 68 -7.22 22.59 -11.47
C GLU A 68 -6.72 22.82 -10.03
N MET A 69 -5.59 22.21 -9.66
CA MET A 69 -4.95 22.35 -8.35
C MET A 69 -3.75 23.31 -8.44
N THR A 70 -3.48 24.00 -7.33
CA THR A 70 -2.28 24.83 -7.19
C THR A 70 -1.81 24.76 -5.76
N GLY A 71 -0.50 24.82 -5.57
CA GLY A 71 0.13 24.88 -4.24
C GLY A 71 0.79 23.56 -3.84
N ALA A 72 1.20 22.76 -4.81
CA ALA A 72 1.96 21.53 -4.65
C ALA A 72 1.30 20.53 -3.68
N ARG A 73 0.00 20.27 -3.89
CA ARG A 73 -0.81 19.43 -2.97
C ARG A 73 -0.60 17.94 -3.13
N SER A 74 -0.20 17.47 -4.31
CA SER A 74 0.14 16.08 -4.54
C SER A 74 1.59 15.82 -4.15
N PHE A 75 1.92 14.57 -3.85
CA PHE A 75 3.29 14.22 -3.49
C PHE A 75 3.67 12.81 -3.92
N SER A 76 4.98 12.62 -4.11
CA SER A 76 5.62 11.31 -4.20
C SER A 76 6.70 11.19 -3.13
N LEU A 77 6.78 10.03 -2.48
CA LEU A 77 7.69 9.72 -1.39
C LEU A 77 8.44 8.43 -1.75
N ALA A 78 9.77 8.48 -1.77
CA ALA A 78 10.60 7.29 -1.89
C ALA A 78 11.15 6.89 -0.51
N LEU A 79 11.01 5.60 -0.16
CA LEU A 79 11.54 4.99 1.04
C LEU A 79 12.42 3.80 0.63
N LEU A 80 13.73 4.03 0.53
CA LEU A 80 14.68 3.06 0.00
C LEU A 80 15.71 2.65 1.05
N ASN A 81 16.17 1.41 0.95
CA ASN A 81 17.27 0.87 1.72
C ASN A 81 18.61 1.14 1.03
N SER A 82 19.69 0.58 1.60
CA SER A 82 21.04 0.82 1.08
C SER A 82 21.36 0.26 -0.30
N HIS A 83 20.57 -0.71 -0.76
CA HIS A 83 20.66 -1.32 -2.07
C HIS A 83 19.82 -0.58 -3.11
N GLY A 84 18.99 0.39 -2.68
CA GLY A 84 18.01 1.05 -3.54
C GLY A 84 16.69 0.28 -3.64
N ASP A 85 16.49 -0.77 -2.84
CA ASP A 85 15.21 -1.47 -2.78
C ASP A 85 14.27 -0.79 -1.79
N GLY A 86 12.98 -0.77 -2.11
CA GLY A 86 11.97 -0.22 -1.23
C GLY A 86 10.66 0.05 -1.95
N VAL A 87 10.05 1.19 -1.65
CA VAL A 87 8.75 1.57 -2.19
C VAL A 87 8.74 3.05 -2.53
N VAL A 88 8.04 3.39 -3.61
CA VAL A 88 7.59 4.75 -3.88
C VAL A 88 6.08 4.84 -3.64
N VAL A 89 5.67 5.83 -2.86
CA VAL A 89 4.27 6.09 -2.53
C VAL A 89 3.89 7.44 -3.12
N THR A 90 2.84 7.45 -3.93
CA THR A 90 2.35 8.65 -4.60
C THR A 90 0.93 8.94 -4.17
N SER A 91 0.62 10.17 -3.78
CA SER A 91 -0.73 10.62 -3.50
C SER A 91 -1.09 11.76 -4.44
N ILE A 92 -2.10 11.51 -5.27
CA ILE A 92 -2.70 12.50 -6.17
C ILE A 92 -3.92 13.07 -5.46
N ASN A 93 -3.86 14.36 -5.14
CA ASN A 93 -4.86 15.03 -4.33
C ASN A 93 -5.65 16.03 -5.16
N GLY A 94 -6.95 15.75 -5.37
CA GLY A 94 -7.91 16.66 -5.95
C GLY A 94 -8.70 17.43 -4.89
N ARG A 95 -9.72 18.17 -5.32
CA ARG A 95 -10.60 18.97 -4.43
C ARG A 95 -11.57 18.12 -3.62
N THR A 96 -12.06 17.07 -4.24
CA THR A 96 -13.13 16.22 -3.69
C THR A 96 -12.65 14.80 -3.41
N GLU A 97 -11.54 14.38 -4.03
CA GLU A 97 -11.00 13.02 -3.88
C GLU A 97 -9.48 13.01 -3.81
N SER A 98 -8.94 11.92 -3.27
CA SER A 98 -7.52 11.62 -3.23
C SER A 98 -7.30 10.16 -3.60
N ARG A 99 -6.28 9.89 -4.41
CA ARG A 99 -5.86 8.54 -4.78
C ARG A 99 -4.42 8.33 -4.36
N THR A 100 -4.15 7.21 -3.70
CA THR A 100 -2.80 6.83 -3.27
C THR A 100 -2.38 5.54 -3.95
N TYR A 101 -1.17 5.55 -4.49
CA TYR A 101 -0.54 4.44 -5.18
C TYR A 101 0.77 4.08 -4.47
N ALA A 102 1.14 2.81 -4.54
CA ALA A 102 2.43 2.34 -4.08
C ALA A 102 3.04 1.41 -5.13
N LYS A 103 4.28 1.68 -5.53
CA LYS A 103 5.04 0.84 -6.46
C LYS A 103 6.31 0.34 -5.78
N THR A 104 6.62 -0.93 -5.98
CA THR A 104 7.86 -1.53 -5.48
C THR A 104 9.04 -1.06 -6.32
N VAL A 105 10.15 -0.76 -5.66
CA VAL A 105 11.41 -0.36 -6.30
C VAL A 105 12.46 -1.40 -5.92
N THR A 106 13.20 -1.92 -6.89
CA THR A 106 14.31 -2.87 -6.73
C THR A 106 15.54 -2.32 -7.44
N GLU A 107 16.66 -2.21 -6.73
CA GLU A 107 17.92 -1.63 -7.23
C GLU A 107 17.78 -0.20 -7.83
N GLY A 108 16.73 0.53 -7.45
CA GLY A 108 16.41 1.87 -7.95
C GLY A 108 15.53 1.93 -9.19
N GLU A 109 15.04 0.79 -9.69
CA GLU A 109 14.11 0.68 -10.81
C GLU A 109 12.79 0.01 -10.36
N SER A 110 11.72 0.14 -11.14
CA SER A 110 10.42 -0.49 -10.85
C SER A 110 9.98 -1.35 -12.04
N GLU A 111 9.33 -2.48 -11.76
CA GLU A 111 8.76 -3.35 -12.81
C GLU A 111 7.65 -2.65 -13.59
N SER A 112 6.90 -1.77 -12.92
CA SER A 112 5.90 -0.90 -13.56
C SER A 112 6.52 0.46 -13.88
N LEU A 113 6.10 1.07 -14.99
CA LEU A 113 6.51 2.41 -15.37
C LEU A 113 6.25 3.40 -14.23
N LEU A 114 7.29 4.15 -13.85
CA LEU A 114 7.21 5.24 -12.89
C LEU A 114 6.74 6.50 -13.61
N SER A 115 5.93 7.32 -12.95
CA SER A 115 5.67 8.68 -13.42
C SER A 115 6.98 9.51 -13.37
N PRO A 116 7.06 10.64 -14.09
CA PRO A 116 8.20 11.54 -14.00
C PRO A 116 8.55 11.95 -12.56
N GLU A 117 7.53 12.23 -11.75
CA GLU A 117 7.68 12.62 -10.34
C GLU A 117 8.16 11.46 -9.47
N GLU A 118 7.64 10.26 -9.70
CA GLU A 118 8.06 9.04 -9.02
C GLU A 118 9.53 8.71 -9.31
N TYR A 119 9.92 8.78 -10.59
CA TYR A 119 11.31 8.59 -11.00
C TYR A 119 12.24 9.62 -10.33
N ARG A 120 11.83 10.90 -10.32
CA ARG A 120 12.61 11.98 -9.71
C ARG A 120 12.78 11.78 -8.21
N VAL A 121 11.74 11.35 -7.49
CA VAL A 121 11.87 11.14 -6.04
C VAL A 121 12.75 9.93 -5.72
N VAL A 122 12.65 8.84 -6.50
CA VAL A 122 13.54 7.67 -6.37
C VAL A 122 14.99 8.08 -6.60
N ARG A 123 15.25 8.84 -7.66
CA ARG A 123 16.60 9.38 -7.94
C ARG A 123 17.09 10.30 -6.83
N SER A 124 16.24 11.19 -6.32
CA SER A 124 16.59 12.12 -5.24
C SER A 124 16.94 11.39 -3.94
N ALA A 125 16.18 10.34 -3.59
CA ALA A 125 16.46 9.49 -2.44
C ALA A 125 17.82 8.80 -2.57
N ARG A 126 18.12 8.21 -3.73
CA ARG A 126 19.41 7.54 -3.99
C ARG A 126 20.60 8.48 -3.97
N LEU A 127 20.42 9.73 -4.38
CA LEU A 127 21.46 10.77 -4.32
C LEU A 127 21.64 11.36 -2.92
N GLY A 128 20.82 10.95 -1.94
CA GLY A 128 20.91 11.46 -0.57
C GLY A 128 20.53 12.93 -0.46
N ALA A 129 19.68 13.44 -1.36
CA ALA A 129 19.24 14.84 -1.34
C ALA A 129 18.45 15.17 -0.05
N GLY A 130 17.86 14.16 0.59
CA GLY A 130 17.13 14.28 1.85
C GLY A 130 15.66 14.68 1.64
N VAL A 131 14.94 14.80 2.74
CA VAL A 131 13.52 15.18 2.74
C VAL A 131 13.38 16.67 2.39
N GLY A 132 12.70 16.97 1.29
CA GLY A 132 12.42 18.35 0.85
C GLY A 132 13.41 18.94 -0.16
N ALA A 133 14.49 18.22 -0.50
CA ALA A 133 15.35 18.60 -1.62
C ALA A 133 14.77 18.05 -2.92
N ALA A 134 13.81 18.78 -3.49
CA ALA A 134 13.37 18.51 -4.85
C ALA A 134 14.53 18.82 -5.79
N LEU A 135 15.01 17.82 -6.54
CA LEU A 135 15.70 18.09 -7.80
C LEU A 135 14.81 19.04 -8.60
N PRO A 136 15.33 20.14 -9.18
CA PRO A 136 14.54 21.06 -10.00
C PRO A 136 13.74 20.30 -11.05
N ASP A 137 12.60 20.86 -11.42
CA ASP A 137 11.81 20.30 -12.50
C ASP A 137 12.69 20.16 -13.76
N PRO A 138 12.88 18.94 -14.30
CA PRO A 138 13.52 18.79 -15.59
C PRO A 138 12.64 19.56 -16.56
N GLY A 139 13.15 20.69 -17.07
CA GLY A 139 12.35 21.58 -17.90
C GLY A 139 11.81 20.86 -19.15
N PRO A 140 10.98 21.53 -19.96
CA PRO A 140 10.25 20.94 -21.10
C PRO A 140 11.08 20.16 -22.14
N PHE A 141 12.41 20.24 -22.06
CA PHE A 141 13.35 19.63 -22.98
C PHE A 141 13.88 18.25 -22.54
N GLU A 142 13.56 17.78 -21.32
CA GLU A 142 13.96 16.45 -20.84
C GLU A 142 12.81 15.41 -20.90
N GLU A 143 11.54 15.83 -20.92
CA GLU A 143 10.38 14.95 -21.15
C GLU A 143 10.36 14.33 -22.56
N GLU A 144 10.88 15.06 -23.56
CA GLU A 144 10.86 14.65 -24.97
C GLU A 144 11.83 13.48 -25.26
N ALA A 145 12.82 13.23 -24.41
CA ALA A 145 13.80 12.15 -24.58
C ALA A 145 13.33 10.78 -24.03
N ALA A 146 12.25 10.75 -23.24
CA ALA A 146 11.68 9.52 -22.65
C ALA A 146 10.36 9.09 -23.31
N GLY A 147 9.83 9.90 -24.24
CA GLY A 147 8.54 9.68 -24.90
C GLY A 147 8.65 9.07 -26.30
N SER A 148 9.18 7.85 -26.42
CA SER A 148 8.89 7.01 -27.58
C SER A 148 8.96 5.54 -27.19
N GLU A 149 7.84 4.99 -26.72
CA GLU A 149 7.32 3.63 -27.02
C GLU A 149 6.09 3.31 -26.13
N GLU A 150 4.94 3.13 -26.82
CA GLU A 150 3.68 2.45 -26.46
C GLU A 150 2.90 2.86 -25.19
N GLU A 151 1.72 3.49 -25.40
CA GLU A 151 0.63 3.52 -24.42
C GLU A 151 0.18 2.07 -24.08
N PRO A 152 0.24 1.62 -22.81
CA PRO A 152 -0.36 0.35 -22.45
C PRO A 152 -1.87 0.55 -22.29
N SER A 153 -2.63 -0.18 -23.11
CA SER A 153 -4.07 -0.42 -22.90
C SER A 153 -4.27 -1.11 -21.54
N VAL A 154 -4.58 -0.34 -20.51
CA VAL A 154 -4.97 -0.87 -19.20
C VAL A 154 -6.38 -1.41 -19.33
N THR A 155 -6.50 -2.73 -19.48
CA THR A 155 -7.75 -3.45 -19.22
C THR A 155 -8.02 -3.38 -17.73
N LEU A 156 -8.92 -2.48 -17.32
CA LEU A 156 -9.48 -2.48 -15.98
C LEU A 156 -10.19 -3.82 -15.76
N VAL A 157 -9.63 -4.70 -14.92
CA VAL A 157 -10.34 -5.88 -14.45
C VAL A 157 -11.34 -5.42 -13.39
N PRO A 158 -12.67 -5.48 -13.62
CA PRO A 158 -13.63 -5.13 -12.60
C PRO A 158 -13.66 -6.22 -11.52
N VAL A 159 -13.57 -5.82 -10.25
CA VAL A 159 -13.81 -6.69 -9.09
C VAL A 159 -15.32 -7.00 -9.04
N PRO A 160 -15.77 -8.26 -9.13
CA PRO A 160 -17.19 -8.57 -9.04
C PRO A 160 -17.68 -8.40 -7.59
N GLY A 161 -18.63 -7.48 -7.39
CA GLY A 161 -19.43 -7.38 -6.17
C GLY A 161 -20.53 -8.46 -6.14
N PRO A 162 -21.05 -8.81 -4.95
CA PRO A 162 -21.96 -9.94 -4.79
C PRO A 162 -23.29 -9.73 -5.51
N GLU A 163 -23.68 -10.75 -6.26
CA GLU A 163 -24.87 -10.83 -7.10
C GLU A 163 -26.15 -10.70 -6.25
N GLY A 164 -27.02 -9.76 -6.66
CA GLY A 164 -28.38 -9.59 -6.17
C GLY A 164 -29.33 -9.56 -7.36
N GLU A 165 -30.30 -10.45 -7.34
CA GLU A 165 -31.19 -10.88 -8.41
C GLU A 165 -31.90 -9.76 -9.20
N THR A 166 -31.92 -9.93 -10.52
CA THR A 166 -32.78 -9.20 -11.45
C THR A 166 -34.18 -9.81 -11.52
N THR A 167 -35.19 -8.99 -11.31
CA THR A 167 -36.50 -9.07 -11.99
C THR A 167 -36.92 -7.61 -12.20
N GLY A 168 -37.21 -7.07 -13.38
CA GLY A 168 -37.65 -7.65 -14.64
C GLY A 168 -38.98 -6.98 -15.01
N GLY A 169 -38.99 -6.10 -16.02
CA GLY A 169 -40.20 -5.84 -16.82
C GLY A 169 -40.74 -4.41 -16.91
N ALA A 170 -40.45 -3.80 -18.07
CA ALA A 170 -41.39 -3.12 -19.00
C ALA A 170 -42.05 -1.77 -18.64
N GLY A 171 -41.98 -0.82 -19.58
CA GLY A 171 -43.01 0.22 -19.74
C GLY A 171 -42.56 1.55 -20.38
N THR A 172 -42.87 1.70 -21.66
CA THR A 172 -42.95 2.91 -22.52
C THR A 172 -43.41 4.22 -21.83
N GLY A 173 -42.86 5.38 -22.26
CA GLY A 173 -43.24 6.75 -21.83
C GLY A 173 -44.67 7.20 -22.20
N PRO A 174 -45.05 8.50 -22.19
CA PRO A 174 -44.23 9.72 -22.09
C PRO A 174 -44.74 10.79 -21.09
N ASP A 175 -44.05 11.93 -21.12
CA ASP A 175 -44.21 13.23 -20.46
C ASP A 175 -45.63 13.85 -20.48
N ILE A 176 -46.17 14.24 -19.31
CA ILE A 176 -47.20 15.28 -19.15
C ILE A 176 -47.19 15.81 -17.71
N GLY A 177 -46.91 17.10 -17.54
CA GLY A 177 -47.15 17.84 -16.30
C GLY A 177 -48.63 18.20 -16.12
N LEU A 178 -49.08 18.32 -14.86
CA LEU A 178 -50.15 19.19 -14.35
C LEU A 178 -50.38 18.92 -12.85
N ASP A 179 -49.79 19.80 -12.04
CA ASP A 179 -50.35 20.57 -10.94
C ASP A 179 -51.75 20.21 -10.38
N THR A 180 -51.85 20.27 -9.04
CA THR A 180 -52.96 20.79 -8.20
C THR A 180 -53.59 19.80 -7.21
N GLU A 181 -53.30 20.08 -5.92
CA GLU A 181 -54.15 20.14 -4.70
C GLU A 181 -55.20 19.03 -4.43
N GLU A 182 -55.25 18.42 -3.25
CA GLU A 182 -55.83 18.90 -1.98
C GLU A 182 -55.60 17.76 -0.93
N MET A 183 -55.66 17.88 0.39
CA MET A 183 -55.80 18.97 1.36
C MET A 183 -55.89 18.30 2.75
N THR A 184 -55.34 18.98 3.77
CA THR A 184 -55.75 18.94 5.19
C THR A 184 -55.47 17.67 6.00
N ASP A 185 -55.07 17.73 7.28
CA ASP A 185 -54.60 18.77 8.22
C ASP A 185 -54.37 18.01 9.54
N MET A 186 -53.60 18.61 10.46
CA MET A 186 -53.67 18.50 11.94
C MET A 186 -52.28 18.63 12.56
N GLU A 187 -51.88 19.91 12.76
CA GLU A 187 -51.38 20.54 14.01
C GLU A 187 -50.42 19.73 14.91
N GLU A 188 -49.12 20.06 14.99
CA GLU A 188 -48.43 21.03 15.90
C GLU A 188 -48.17 20.52 17.36
N PRO A 189 -47.22 21.07 18.17
CA PRO A 189 -46.08 21.97 17.87
C PRO A 189 -44.72 21.65 18.58
N VAL A 190 -43.65 22.24 18.01
CA VAL A 190 -42.52 23.00 18.62
C VAL A 190 -41.86 22.54 19.94
N GLU A 191 -40.54 22.29 19.90
CA GLU A 191 -39.61 23.01 20.80
C GLU A 191 -38.19 23.19 20.21
N ARG A 192 -37.77 24.46 20.16
CA ARG A 192 -36.41 24.90 19.84
C ARG A 192 -35.53 24.71 21.07
N THR A 193 -34.30 24.23 20.89
CA THR A 193 -33.21 24.55 21.81
C THR A 193 -31.92 24.82 21.05
N THR A 194 -31.64 26.12 20.95
CA THR A 194 -30.34 26.72 20.71
C THR A 194 -29.57 26.79 22.02
N ALA A 195 -28.28 26.43 22.02
CA ALA A 195 -27.21 27.01 22.83
C ALA A 195 -25.96 26.13 22.72
N ARG A 196 -24.71 26.60 22.79
CA ARG A 196 -24.07 27.92 22.74
C ARG A 196 -22.58 27.60 22.93
N THR A 197 -21.72 28.02 22.01
CA THR A 197 -20.27 28.14 22.22
C THR A 197 -19.99 29.30 23.18
N PRO A 198 -19.15 29.14 24.23
CA PRO A 198 -18.55 30.29 24.91
C PRO A 198 -17.15 30.60 24.35
N GLU A 199 -16.95 31.86 23.94
CA GLU A 199 -15.65 32.47 23.67
C GLU A 199 -14.81 32.67 24.95
N PRO A 200 -13.47 32.79 24.83
CA PRO A 200 -12.56 32.98 25.96
C PRO A 200 -12.49 34.45 26.44
N ARG A 201 -12.38 34.63 27.77
CA ARG A 201 -12.07 35.92 28.42
C ARG A 201 -10.57 36.15 28.52
N SER A 202 -10.16 37.38 28.23
CA SER A 202 -8.87 38.01 28.51
C SER A 202 -8.73 38.44 29.98
N GLU A 203 -7.50 38.85 30.33
CA GLU A 203 -7.01 39.44 31.60
C GLU A 203 -6.62 38.37 32.64
N SER A 204 -5.36 38.24 33.08
CA SER A 204 -4.36 39.26 33.45
C SER A 204 -2.93 38.83 33.18
#